data_AF-A0A5M3W6Z0-F1
#
_entry.id   AF-A0A5M3W6Z0-F1
#
_cell.length_a   1.000
_cell.length_b   1.000
_cell.length_c   1.000
_cell.angle_alpha   90.00
_cell.angle_beta   90.00
_cell.angle_gamma   90.00
#
_symmetry.space_group_name_H-M   'P 1'
#
loop_
_entity.id
_entity.type
_entity.pdbx_description
1 polymer ?
#
loop_
_entity_poly.entity_id
_entity_poly.type
_entity_poly.pdbx_seq_one_letter_code
_entity_poly.pdbx_strand_id
1 'polypeptide(L)'
;MIIYDPLPPVWTVSWFRGYDLGVLADIPPPELLATGMPPDAEPFDVGAHTFFDLQARRLGHFAKIRLAPIEFSGVLRLPHGELPVSGSVRVHILAHASGFIVIRPTLHSANAVLPRGHGADLLNQLERASYVYDYPLRWHVSDAGDPVTGGVRSLMNWVYLDLTERARGRADAPPAAWAVEGMKGCDRLHEMSRKGELAYPFPVSFGPQFELVLPKLDRLVTAEPSKHAEAIAQSLLYPAEQSTPPKPVGSNQIDPDVWWFVGESKAALLTSTGRIDDDHDAIDPDRTQLMEFLALRRTTLTCVQRDTQRVLTERGAVSRGQVERWQHIVASTSDDYVLDGRIGQLLAPLLRHNLDDVRIRDITGMELQVRQNLAWFQQRMDTLSEWTGGLVGAAVGSAAMVLSLQEVVKVMLAKATGVEVDKVLNAHGAMFALIMFLLVCLSFVLALAGIRWVTSRLRPFHFRTRRRRHPAAAWRSRKA
;
A
#
# COMPACT_ATOMS: atom_id res chain seq x y z
N MET A 1 17.05 -0.09 -32.66
CA MET A 1 17.14 -0.68 -31.30
C MET A 1 18.60 -0.76 -30.95
N ILE A 2 19.13 0.16 -30.13
CA ILE A 2 20.49 0.02 -29.58
C ILE A 2 20.31 -0.54 -28.18
N ILE A 3 20.10 -1.85 -28.11
CA ILE A 3 20.38 -2.59 -26.90
C ILE A 3 21.68 -3.33 -27.19
N TYR A 4 22.67 -3.13 -26.32
CA TYR A 4 23.98 -3.75 -26.47
C TYR A 4 23.82 -5.27 -26.56
N ASP A 5 24.30 -5.79 -27.67
CA ASP A 5 24.56 -7.21 -27.81
C ASP A 5 26.07 -7.42 -27.97
N PRO A 6 26.75 -8.02 -26.98
CA PRO A 6 26.21 -8.63 -25.75
C PRO A 6 25.81 -7.62 -24.65
N LEU A 7 25.03 -8.10 -23.67
CA LEU A 7 24.80 -7.40 -22.39
C LEU A 7 26.13 -6.93 -21.76
N PRO A 8 26.15 -5.83 -21.00
CA PRO A 8 27.31 -5.48 -20.20
C PRO A 8 27.66 -6.63 -19.23
N PRO A 9 28.93 -6.74 -18.81
CA PRO A 9 29.36 -7.80 -17.88
C PRO A 9 28.79 -7.63 -16.47
N VAL A 10 28.43 -6.41 -16.07
CA VAL A 10 27.92 -6.09 -14.73
C VAL A 10 26.55 -5.44 -14.87
N TRP A 11 25.54 -6.12 -14.30
CA TRP A 11 24.18 -5.64 -14.23
C TRP A 11 23.40 -6.34 -13.11
N THR A 12 22.33 -5.69 -12.66
CA THR A 12 21.32 -6.27 -11.75
C THR A 12 19.91 -5.99 -12.26
N VAL A 13 18.98 -6.88 -11.92
CA VAL A 13 17.54 -6.70 -12.11
C VAL A 13 16.85 -7.01 -10.79
N SER A 14 16.18 -6.01 -10.22
CA SER A 14 15.41 -6.14 -8.97
C SER A 14 13.93 -6.00 -9.25
N TRP A 15 13.10 -6.88 -8.68
CA TRP A 15 11.64 -6.77 -8.71
C TRP A 15 11.12 -6.50 -7.30
N PHE A 16 10.06 -5.71 -7.15
CA PHE A 16 9.55 -5.33 -5.82
C PHE A 16 8.08 -5.62 -5.70
N ARG A 17 7.66 -6.14 -4.55
CA ARG A 17 6.24 -6.33 -4.26
C ARG A 17 5.95 -6.16 -2.79
N GLY A 18 4.94 -5.35 -2.48
CA GLY A 18 4.49 -5.12 -1.12
C GLY A 18 3.29 -5.99 -0.75
N TYR A 19 3.28 -6.48 0.48
CA TYR A 19 2.26 -7.36 1.06
C TYR A 19 1.78 -6.84 2.41
N ASP A 20 0.50 -7.07 2.71
CA ASP A 20 -0.10 -6.85 4.03
C ASP A 20 0.27 -7.97 4.99
N LEU A 21 0.60 -7.67 6.24
CA LEU A 21 0.87 -8.66 7.29
C LEU A 21 -0.39 -9.12 8.02
N GLY A 22 -1.50 -8.38 7.88
CA GLY A 22 -2.78 -8.71 8.50
C GLY A 22 -2.65 -8.88 10.01
N VAL A 23 -2.97 -10.07 10.52
CA VAL A 23 -2.90 -10.37 11.97
C VAL A 23 -1.48 -10.33 12.55
N LEU A 24 -0.45 -10.38 11.71
CA LEU A 24 0.96 -10.27 12.15
C LEU A 24 1.43 -8.81 12.24
N ALA A 25 0.61 -7.83 11.85
CA ALA A 25 0.98 -6.42 11.85
C ALA A 25 1.29 -5.87 13.25
N ASP A 26 0.78 -6.51 14.31
CA ASP A 26 1.02 -6.12 15.71
C ASP A 26 2.38 -6.63 16.24
N ILE A 27 3.06 -7.51 15.51
CA ILE A 27 4.40 -8.00 15.88
C ILE A 27 5.44 -6.98 15.42
N PRO A 28 6.35 -6.52 16.31
CA PRO A 28 7.44 -5.63 15.92
C PRO A 28 8.27 -6.21 14.75
N PRO A 29 8.60 -5.43 13.71
CA PRO A 29 9.36 -5.89 12.55
C PRO A 29 10.60 -6.75 12.85
N PRO A 30 11.49 -6.42 13.81
CA PRO A 30 12.63 -7.28 14.12
C PRO A 30 12.21 -8.65 14.68
N GLU A 31 11.19 -8.69 15.54
CA GLU A 31 10.67 -9.93 16.12
C GLU A 31 9.95 -10.79 15.07
N LEU A 32 9.20 -10.14 14.17
CA LEU A 32 8.54 -10.79 13.04
C LEU A 32 9.57 -11.50 12.14
N LEU A 33 10.66 -10.82 11.77
CA LEU A 33 11.69 -11.43 10.94
C LEU A 33 12.51 -12.47 11.72
N ALA A 34 12.77 -12.28 13.01
CA ALA A 34 13.47 -13.28 13.82
C ALA A 34 12.68 -14.59 13.97
N THR A 35 11.36 -14.52 14.06
CA THR A 35 10.49 -15.70 14.24
C THR A 35 10.02 -16.30 12.91
N GLY A 36 9.90 -15.47 11.88
CA GLY A 36 9.35 -15.87 10.59
C GLY A 36 10.34 -16.41 9.58
N MET A 37 11.64 -16.43 9.89
CA MET A 37 12.65 -16.71 8.87
C MET A 37 13.27 -18.10 8.94
N PRO A 38 13.71 -18.63 7.78
CA PRO A 38 14.45 -19.87 7.78
C PRO A 38 15.83 -19.67 8.44
N PRO A 39 16.45 -20.74 8.98
CA PRO A 39 17.68 -20.63 9.79
C PRO A 39 18.90 -20.07 9.07
N ASP A 40 18.90 -20.11 7.74
CA ASP A 40 19.95 -19.65 6.83
C ASP A 40 19.76 -18.20 6.36
N ALA A 41 18.71 -17.51 6.83
CA ALA A 41 18.52 -16.10 6.56
C ALA A 41 19.55 -15.25 7.32
N GLU A 42 20.10 -14.26 6.62
CA GLU A 42 21.11 -13.35 7.15
C GLU A 42 20.44 -12.03 7.58
N PRO A 43 20.51 -11.65 8.86
CA PRO A 43 20.04 -10.36 9.32
C PRO A 43 20.81 -9.22 8.67
N PHE A 44 20.10 -8.21 8.22
CA PHE A 44 20.69 -7.00 7.66
C PHE A 44 20.78 -5.94 8.77
N ASP A 45 21.97 -5.38 9.04
CA ASP A 45 22.13 -4.37 10.08
C ASP A 45 21.61 -3.00 9.62
N VAL A 46 20.28 -2.83 9.70
CA VAL A 46 19.60 -1.57 9.34
C VAL A 46 20.16 -0.39 10.16
N GLY A 47 20.68 -0.61 11.36
CA GLY A 47 21.25 0.44 12.23
C GLY A 47 22.63 0.91 11.79
N ALA A 48 23.41 0.06 11.12
CA ALA A 48 24.69 0.45 10.51
C ALA A 48 24.51 1.24 9.20
N HIS A 49 23.33 1.19 8.58
CA HIS A 49 23.06 1.83 7.30
C HIS A 49 22.22 3.10 7.45
N THR A 50 22.83 4.24 7.13
CA THR A 50 22.27 5.59 7.31
C THR A 50 21.02 5.89 6.48
N PHE A 51 20.60 5.00 5.58
CA PHE A 51 19.42 5.19 4.74
C PHE A 51 18.13 5.26 5.57
N PHE A 52 17.94 4.36 6.53
CA PHE A 52 16.77 4.35 7.42
C PHE A 52 17.06 5.02 8.78
N ASP A 53 18.21 5.66 8.93
CA ASP A 53 18.64 6.31 10.17
C ASP A 53 17.93 7.66 10.34
N LEU A 54 16.80 7.63 11.05
CA LEU A 54 16.10 8.82 11.51
C LEU A 54 15.85 8.74 13.02
N GLN A 55 16.81 9.28 13.76
CA GLN A 55 16.84 9.51 15.20
C GLN A 55 16.68 8.23 16.04
N ALA A 56 17.59 8.07 17.02
CA ALA A 56 17.73 6.97 17.99
C ALA A 56 16.47 6.53 18.80
N ARG A 57 15.26 6.97 18.44
CA ARG A 57 13.97 6.63 19.06
C ARG A 57 13.13 5.61 18.28
N ARG A 58 13.58 5.11 17.12
CA ARG A 58 12.79 4.25 16.21
C ARG A 58 13.37 2.85 15.96
N LEU A 59 14.31 2.39 16.80
CA LEU A 59 14.73 0.98 16.81
C LEU A 59 13.48 0.10 16.90
N GLY A 60 13.22 -0.70 15.86
CA GLY A 60 12.03 -1.54 15.75
C GLY A 60 10.98 -1.13 14.71
N HIS A 61 11.10 0.03 14.04
CA HIS A 61 10.13 0.43 13.01
C HIS A 61 10.31 -0.29 11.67
N PHE A 62 11.55 -0.68 11.37
CA PHE A 62 11.92 -1.45 10.20
C PHE A 62 12.81 -2.60 10.63
N ALA A 63 12.76 -3.68 9.85
CA ALA A 63 13.77 -4.72 9.90
C ALA A 63 14.00 -5.22 8.48
N LYS A 64 15.24 -5.59 8.17
CA LYS A 64 15.60 -6.13 6.87
C LYS A 64 16.43 -7.39 7.05
N ILE A 65 16.27 -8.29 6.11
CA ILE A 65 17.05 -9.52 6.03
C ILE A 65 17.34 -9.83 4.56
N ARG A 66 18.28 -10.75 4.38
CA ARG A 66 18.57 -11.40 3.11
C ARG A 66 18.40 -12.91 3.25
N LEU A 67 17.70 -13.55 2.32
CA LEU A 67 17.56 -14.99 2.26
C LEU A 67 18.75 -15.64 1.52
N ALA A 68 18.92 -16.94 1.75
CA ALA A 68 19.78 -17.77 0.92
C ALA A 68 19.38 -17.66 -0.58
N PRO A 69 20.31 -17.89 -1.51
CA PRO A 69 20.02 -17.73 -2.93
C PRO A 69 19.02 -18.80 -3.37
N ILE A 70 18.02 -18.38 -4.14
CA ILE A 70 16.98 -19.25 -4.68
C ILE A 70 17.30 -19.51 -6.14
N GLU A 71 17.54 -20.78 -6.47
CA GLU A 71 17.83 -21.19 -7.83
C GLU A 71 16.57 -21.14 -8.70
N PHE A 72 16.76 -20.84 -9.98
CA PHE A 72 15.71 -20.91 -10.97
C PHE A 72 16.18 -21.57 -12.27
N SER A 73 15.22 -22.15 -12.98
CA SER A 73 15.40 -22.71 -14.31
C SER A 73 14.21 -22.35 -15.20
N GLY A 74 14.45 -22.18 -16.50
CA GLY A 74 13.41 -21.82 -17.45
C GLY A 74 13.92 -21.81 -18.89
N VAL A 75 13.16 -21.18 -19.77
CA VAL A 75 13.52 -21.00 -21.18
C VAL A 75 13.27 -19.55 -21.62
N LEU A 76 14.18 -19.03 -22.43
CA LEU A 76 14.01 -17.78 -23.16
C LEU A 76 13.42 -18.09 -24.52
N ARG A 77 12.30 -17.44 -24.85
CA ARG A 77 11.73 -17.49 -26.21
C ARG A 77 12.35 -16.41 -27.06
N LEU A 78 13.15 -16.82 -28.03
CA LEU A 78 13.75 -15.94 -29.02
C LEU A 78 13.02 -16.11 -30.36
N PRO A 79 13.11 -15.13 -31.28
CA PRO A 79 12.53 -15.25 -32.62
C PRO A 79 12.97 -16.51 -33.39
N HIS A 80 14.12 -17.09 -33.04
CA HIS A 80 14.73 -18.23 -33.73
C HIS A 80 14.72 -19.55 -32.92
N GLY A 81 14.01 -19.60 -31.79
CA GLY A 81 13.89 -20.82 -30.98
C GLY A 81 13.84 -20.55 -29.47
N GLU A 82 13.79 -21.62 -28.70
CA GLU A 82 13.86 -21.57 -27.24
C GLU A 82 15.26 -21.92 -26.77
N LEU A 83 15.81 -21.16 -25.82
CA LEU A 83 17.10 -21.44 -25.20
C LEU A 83 16.95 -21.56 -23.69
N PRO A 84 17.63 -22.53 -23.05
CA PRO A 84 17.56 -22.68 -21.60
C PRO A 84 18.17 -21.46 -20.90
N VAL A 85 17.56 -21.08 -19.79
CA VAL A 85 18.09 -20.09 -18.86
C VAL A 85 18.05 -20.65 -17.45
N SER A 86 19.08 -20.38 -16.68
CA SER A 86 19.13 -20.76 -15.26
C SER A 86 19.97 -19.76 -14.49
N GLY A 87 19.84 -19.79 -13.17
CA GLY A 87 20.60 -18.92 -12.30
C GLY A 87 20.09 -18.95 -10.88
N SER A 88 20.49 -17.96 -10.08
CA SER A 88 19.97 -17.78 -8.72
C SER A 88 19.62 -16.33 -8.46
N VAL A 89 18.60 -16.09 -7.66
CA VAL A 89 18.23 -14.76 -7.15
C VAL A 89 18.50 -14.67 -5.66
N ARG A 90 18.94 -13.49 -5.20
CA ARG A 90 18.94 -13.14 -3.78
C ARG A 90 17.64 -12.45 -3.44
N VAL A 91 17.03 -12.79 -2.31
CA VAL A 91 15.75 -12.19 -1.90
C VAL A 91 15.94 -11.40 -0.63
N HIS A 92 15.61 -10.12 -0.67
CA HIS A 92 15.58 -9.24 0.50
C HIS A 92 14.14 -9.03 0.94
N ILE A 93 13.94 -8.97 2.25
CA ILE A 93 12.64 -8.70 2.86
C ILE A 93 12.81 -7.51 3.78
N LEU A 94 12.02 -6.46 3.52
CA LEU A 94 11.91 -5.28 4.36
C LEU A 94 10.56 -5.31 5.06
N ALA A 95 10.55 -5.49 6.37
CA ALA A 95 9.35 -5.37 7.20
C ALA A 95 9.24 -3.96 7.79
N HIS A 96 8.00 -3.46 7.89
CA HIS A 96 7.73 -2.11 8.40
C HIS A 96 6.54 -2.09 9.37
N ALA A 97 6.64 -1.21 10.37
CA ALA A 97 5.64 -0.99 11.42
C ALA A 97 4.27 -0.51 10.90
N SER A 98 4.13 -0.17 9.61
CA SER A 98 2.81 0.04 8.99
C SER A 98 1.97 -1.24 8.91
N GLY A 99 2.54 -2.41 9.21
CA GLY A 99 1.92 -3.72 9.02
C GLY A 99 2.09 -4.26 7.60
N PHE A 100 3.15 -3.84 6.90
CA PHE A 100 3.43 -4.27 5.54
C PHE A 100 4.89 -4.71 5.40
N ILE A 101 5.14 -5.59 4.43
CA ILE A 101 6.48 -5.96 4.01
C ILE A 101 6.68 -5.69 2.52
N VAL A 102 7.92 -5.45 2.12
CA VAL A 102 8.35 -5.44 0.72
C VAL A 102 9.32 -6.60 0.51
N ILE A 103 9.05 -7.40 -0.50
CA ILE A 103 9.92 -8.48 -0.95
C ILE A 103 10.61 -8.01 -2.24
N ARG A 104 11.93 -8.17 -2.28
CA ARG A 104 12.77 -7.81 -3.41
C ARG A 104 13.69 -8.95 -3.83
N PRO A 105 13.31 -9.76 -4.82
CA PRO A 105 14.23 -10.65 -5.52
C PRO A 105 15.13 -9.83 -6.45
N THR A 106 16.42 -10.16 -6.45
CA THR A 106 17.43 -9.54 -7.30
C THR A 106 18.24 -10.59 -8.03
N LEU A 107 18.29 -10.47 -9.36
CA LEU A 107 19.16 -11.25 -10.25
C LEU A 107 20.38 -10.41 -10.60
N HIS A 108 21.57 -10.98 -10.47
CA HIS A 108 22.81 -10.34 -10.89
C HIS A 108 23.51 -11.11 -12.00
N SER A 109 24.32 -10.39 -12.79
CA SER A 109 24.95 -10.91 -13.99
C SER A 109 25.81 -12.17 -13.77
N ALA A 110 26.52 -12.25 -12.63
CA ALA A 110 27.39 -13.37 -12.32
C ALA A 110 26.63 -14.68 -12.02
N ASN A 111 25.37 -14.59 -11.58
CA ASN A 111 24.58 -15.75 -11.20
C ASN A 111 23.53 -16.11 -12.25
N ALA A 112 23.67 -15.62 -13.48
CA ALA A 112 22.79 -15.92 -14.58
C ALA A 112 23.55 -16.69 -15.67
N VAL A 113 23.09 -17.90 -15.97
CA VAL A 113 23.55 -18.70 -17.10
C VAL A 113 22.66 -18.38 -18.30
N LEU A 114 23.20 -17.57 -19.20
CA LEU A 114 22.44 -16.94 -20.28
C LEU A 114 23.04 -17.22 -21.66
N PRO A 115 22.21 -17.37 -22.69
CA PRO A 115 22.68 -17.39 -24.07
C PRO A 115 23.44 -16.10 -24.43
N ARG A 116 24.60 -16.24 -25.08
CA ARG A 116 25.33 -15.10 -25.66
C ARG A 116 24.58 -14.59 -26.89
N GLY A 117 24.66 -13.29 -27.17
CA GLY A 117 24.09 -12.73 -28.41
C GLY A 117 22.61 -12.29 -28.33
N HIS A 118 21.99 -12.31 -27.14
CA HIS A 118 20.55 -12.06 -26.98
C HIS A 118 20.23 -11.10 -25.83
N GLY A 119 21.11 -10.14 -25.57
CA GLY A 119 20.99 -9.25 -24.41
C GLY A 119 19.68 -8.47 -24.33
N ALA A 120 19.22 -7.97 -25.48
CA ALA A 120 17.97 -7.22 -25.62
C ALA A 120 16.72 -8.05 -25.29
N ASP A 121 16.62 -9.21 -25.94
CA ASP A 121 15.49 -10.11 -25.78
C ASP A 121 15.43 -10.65 -24.35
N LEU A 122 16.59 -10.85 -23.74
CA LEU A 122 16.70 -11.26 -22.36
C LEU A 122 16.20 -10.19 -21.39
N LEU A 123 16.67 -8.93 -21.48
CA LEU A 123 16.19 -7.86 -20.59
C LEU A 123 14.69 -7.64 -20.74
N ASN A 124 14.18 -7.71 -21.97
CA ASN A 124 12.74 -7.63 -22.22
C ASN A 124 11.98 -8.81 -21.60
N GLN A 125 12.53 -10.03 -21.65
CA GLN A 125 11.91 -11.18 -20.98
C GLN A 125 12.00 -11.11 -19.46
N LEU A 126 13.12 -10.63 -18.90
CA LEU A 126 13.27 -10.40 -17.46
C LEU A 126 12.33 -9.29 -16.96
N GLU A 127 12.10 -8.26 -17.78
CA GLU A 127 11.07 -7.26 -17.50
C GLU A 127 9.70 -7.91 -17.34
N ARG A 128 9.35 -8.74 -18.32
CA ARG A 128 8.07 -9.44 -18.38
C ARG A 128 7.99 -10.66 -17.45
N ALA A 129 9.10 -11.13 -16.88
CA ALA A 129 9.16 -12.29 -16.00
C ALA A 129 8.31 -12.14 -14.73
N SER A 130 7.94 -10.89 -14.38
CA SER A 130 6.95 -10.62 -13.34
C SER A 130 5.52 -11.07 -13.71
N TYR A 131 5.19 -11.18 -15.00
CA TYR A 131 3.81 -11.25 -15.51
C TYR A 131 3.53 -12.42 -16.46
N VAL A 132 4.56 -13.02 -17.06
CA VAL A 132 4.38 -14.02 -18.13
C VAL A 132 4.03 -15.38 -17.55
N TYR A 133 2.84 -15.88 -17.91
CA TYR A 133 2.34 -17.21 -17.56
C TYR A 133 2.65 -18.27 -18.61
N ASP A 134 2.90 -17.84 -19.86
CA ASP A 134 3.08 -18.76 -20.99
C ASP A 134 4.41 -19.52 -20.93
N TYR A 135 5.45 -18.92 -20.31
CA TYR A 135 6.79 -19.50 -20.12
C TYR A 135 7.21 -19.34 -18.66
N PRO A 136 6.67 -20.18 -17.77
CA PRO A 136 6.92 -20.03 -16.36
C PRO A 136 8.38 -20.39 -16.03
N LEU A 137 8.98 -19.61 -15.15
CA LEU A 137 10.22 -20.01 -14.47
C LEU A 137 9.88 -21.04 -13.40
N ARG A 138 10.83 -21.92 -13.11
CA ARG A 138 10.75 -22.89 -12.02
C ARG A 138 11.71 -22.45 -10.93
N TRP A 139 11.17 -22.12 -9.78
CA TRP A 139 11.90 -21.65 -8.61
C TRP A 139 12.08 -22.80 -7.62
N HIS A 140 13.33 -23.08 -7.28
CA HIS A 140 13.70 -24.18 -6.39
C HIS A 140 13.80 -23.63 -4.97
N VAL A 141 12.65 -23.60 -4.30
CA VAL A 141 12.48 -23.02 -2.97
C VAL A 141 12.52 -24.13 -1.92
N SER A 142 13.63 -24.23 -1.18
CA SER A 142 13.92 -25.22 -0.11
C SER A 142 14.05 -26.69 -0.55
N ASP A 143 14.50 -27.54 0.37
CA ASP A 143 14.65 -29.00 0.21
C ASP A 143 13.31 -29.78 0.10
N ALA A 144 12.17 -29.08 0.03
CA ALA A 144 10.85 -29.61 0.40
C ALA A 144 9.98 -30.16 -0.74
N GLY A 145 10.42 -30.19 -2.01
CA GLY A 145 9.68 -30.85 -3.09
C GLY A 145 9.61 -30.10 -4.43
N ASP A 146 8.44 -30.17 -5.09
CA ASP A 146 8.22 -29.64 -6.44
C ASP A 146 8.52 -28.13 -6.56
N PRO A 147 9.12 -27.67 -7.67
CA PRO A 147 9.45 -26.25 -7.85
C PRO A 147 8.20 -25.39 -7.98
N VAL A 148 8.26 -24.16 -7.44
CA VAL A 148 7.24 -23.14 -7.69
C VAL A 148 7.33 -22.75 -9.15
N THR A 149 6.26 -23.03 -9.91
CA THR A 149 6.20 -22.73 -11.34
C THR A 149 5.44 -21.42 -11.56
N GLY A 150 6.06 -20.45 -12.22
CA GLY A 150 5.45 -19.16 -12.54
C GLY A 150 6.47 -18.03 -12.75
N GLY A 151 5.98 -16.80 -12.81
CA GLY A 151 6.83 -15.62 -12.84
C GLY A 151 7.48 -15.30 -11.49
N VAL A 152 8.23 -14.20 -11.42
CA VAL A 152 8.86 -13.70 -10.17
C VAL A 152 7.83 -13.45 -9.07
N ARG A 153 6.60 -13.12 -9.46
CA ARG A 153 5.47 -12.96 -8.53
C ARG A 153 5.12 -14.22 -7.75
N SER A 154 5.23 -15.39 -8.38
CA SER A 154 4.97 -16.67 -7.72
C SER A 154 6.05 -16.97 -6.69
N LEU A 155 7.32 -16.68 -7.00
CA LEU A 155 8.40 -16.70 -6.00
C LEU A 155 8.08 -15.78 -4.82
N MET A 156 7.74 -14.50 -5.08
CA MET A 156 7.45 -13.54 -4.00
C MET A 156 6.25 -13.97 -3.14
N ASN A 157 5.22 -14.59 -3.75
CA ASN A 157 4.10 -15.14 -3.00
C ASN A 157 4.54 -16.30 -2.10
N TRP A 158 5.40 -17.20 -2.61
CA TRP A 158 5.91 -18.31 -1.82
C TRP A 158 6.70 -17.81 -0.62
N VAL A 159 7.63 -16.87 -0.83
CA VAL A 159 8.45 -16.27 0.23
C VAL A 159 7.58 -15.59 1.28
N TYR A 160 6.57 -14.83 0.85
CA TYR A 160 5.61 -14.21 1.77
C TYR A 160 4.85 -15.24 2.61
N LEU A 161 4.39 -16.33 1.98
CA LEU A 161 3.64 -17.39 2.66
C LEU A 161 4.53 -18.16 3.64
N ASP A 162 5.78 -18.47 3.27
CA ASP A 162 6.73 -19.16 4.13
C ASP A 162 7.02 -18.33 5.38
N LEU A 163 7.33 -17.04 5.20
CA LEU A 163 7.47 -16.08 6.29
C LEU A 163 6.26 -16.07 7.21
N THR A 164 5.06 -15.95 6.63
CA THR A 164 3.81 -15.82 7.40
C THR A 164 3.49 -17.09 8.19
N GLU A 165 3.70 -18.27 7.61
CA GLU A 165 3.44 -19.54 8.27
C GLU A 165 4.48 -19.80 9.38
N ARG A 166 5.76 -19.49 9.16
CA ARG A 166 6.82 -19.55 10.18
C ARG A 166 6.58 -18.60 11.34
N ALA A 167 6.21 -17.35 11.05
CA ALA A 167 5.90 -16.36 12.08
C ALA A 167 4.70 -16.77 12.95
N ARG A 168 3.84 -17.68 12.46
CA ARG A 168 2.74 -18.30 13.21
C ARG A 168 3.13 -19.58 13.93
N GLY A 169 4.42 -19.93 13.95
CA GLY A 169 4.98 -21.10 14.60
C GLY A 169 4.89 -22.39 13.80
N ARG A 170 4.64 -22.34 12.48
CA ARG A 170 4.69 -23.54 11.63
C ARG A 170 6.10 -23.73 11.07
N ALA A 171 6.67 -24.91 11.31
CA ALA A 171 8.05 -25.22 10.88
C ALA A 171 8.14 -25.61 9.40
N ASP A 172 7.07 -26.20 8.86
CA ASP A 172 7.03 -26.74 7.51
C ASP A 172 6.87 -25.66 6.45
N ALA A 173 7.65 -25.77 5.38
CA ALA A 173 7.55 -24.88 4.23
C ALA A 173 6.18 -25.00 3.54
N PRO A 174 5.62 -23.91 2.98
CA PRO A 174 4.33 -23.96 2.32
C PRO A 174 4.42 -24.73 1.00
N PRO A 175 3.36 -25.48 0.62
CA PRO A 175 3.31 -26.17 -0.67
C PRO A 175 3.47 -25.20 -1.84
N ALA A 176 4.25 -25.59 -2.86
CA ALA A 176 4.48 -24.77 -4.05
C ALA A 176 3.19 -24.31 -4.74
N ALA A 177 2.15 -25.14 -4.73
CA ALA A 177 0.84 -24.85 -5.31
C ALA A 177 0.15 -23.62 -4.69
N TRP A 178 0.47 -23.26 -3.44
CA TRP A 178 -0.12 -22.10 -2.78
C TRP A 178 0.39 -20.76 -3.33
N ALA A 179 1.57 -20.76 -3.95
CA ALA A 179 2.22 -19.56 -4.43
C ALA A 179 1.83 -19.17 -5.87
N VAL A 180 1.12 -20.06 -6.56
CA VAL A 180 0.71 -19.89 -7.96
C VAL A 180 -0.20 -18.66 -8.08
N GLU A 181 0.12 -17.81 -9.05
CA GLU A 181 -0.68 -16.63 -9.37
C GLU A 181 -1.53 -16.90 -10.60
N GLY A 182 -2.83 -16.64 -10.50
CA GLY A 182 -3.76 -16.67 -11.63
C GLY A 182 -4.15 -15.26 -12.09
N MET A 183 -5.05 -15.18 -13.05
CA MET A 183 -5.61 -13.90 -13.54
C MET A 183 -6.22 -13.02 -12.45
N LYS A 184 -6.69 -13.62 -11.34
CA LYS A 184 -7.32 -12.92 -10.21
C LYS A 184 -6.37 -12.69 -9.02
N GLY A 185 -5.08 -12.98 -9.20
CA GLY A 185 -4.08 -12.97 -8.14
C GLY A 185 -3.84 -14.36 -7.54
N CYS A 186 -3.30 -14.39 -6.33
CA CYS A 186 -3.00 -15.61 -5.60
C CYS A 186 -4.21 -16.05 -4.75
N ASP A 187 -4.78 -17.21 -5.06
CA ASP A 187 -5.99 -17.72 -4.39
C ASP A 187 -5.80 -17.94 -2.88
N ARG A 188 -4.58 -18.31 -2.47
CA ARG A 188 -4.25 -18.49 -1.05
C ARG A 188 -4.38 -17.19 -0.27
N LEU A 189 -3.96 -16.05 -0.82
CA LEU A 189 -4.11 -14.74 -0.16
C LEU A 189 -5.58 -14.35 0.00
N HIS A 190 -6.42 -14.65 -0.99
CA HIS A 190 -7.87 -14.46 -0.90
C HIS A 190 -8.51 -15.37 0.14
N GLU A 191 -8.05 -16.62 0.26
CA GLU A 191 -8.47 -17.53 1.32
C GLU A 191 -8.12 -16.98 2.70
N MET A 192 -6.88 -16.54 2.91
CA MET A 192 -6.43 -15.92 4.16
C MET A 192 -7.26 -14.68 4.51
N SER A 193 -7.56 -13.82 3.52
CA SER A 193 -8.42 -12.65 3.75
C SER A 193 -9.85 -13.03 4.14
N ARG A 194 -10.44 -14.06 3.51
CA ARG A 194 -11.76 -14.58 3.91
C ARG A 194 -11.77 -15.16 5.33
N LYS A 195 -10.64 -15.69 5.80
CA LYS A 195 -10.45 -16.17 7.18
C LYS A 195 -10.19 -15.03 8.19
N GLY A 196 -10.10 -13.78 7.73
CA GLY A 196 -9.77 -12.64 8.57
C GLY A 196 -8.29 -12.55 8.95
N GLU A 197 -7.44 -13.34 8.30
CA GLU A 197 -6.00 -13.36 8.55
C GLU A 197 -5.27 -12.19 7.87
N LEU A 198 -5.84 -11.69 6.76
CA LEU A 198 -5.33 -10.58 5.97
C LEU A 198 -6.44 -9.56 5.70
N ALA A 199 -6.10 -8.28 5.79
CA ALA A 199 -7.01 -7.20 5.39
C ALA A 199 -6.97 -6.97 3.88
N TYR A 200 -5.78 -7.08 3.26
CA TYR A 200 -5.56 -6.74 1.85
C TYR A 200 -4.98 -7.94 1.06
N PRO A 201 -5.82 -8.73 0.36
CA PRO A 201 -5.37 -9.93 -0.36
C PRO A 201 -4.69 -9.63 -1.71
N PHE A 202 -4.53 -8.37 -2.10
CA PHE A 202 -3.99 -7.97 -3.40
C PHE A 202 -2.64 -7.26 -3.23
N PRO A 203 -1.51 -8.00 -3.23
CA PRO A 203 -0.20 -7.39 -3.11
C PRO A 203 0.08 -6.46 -4.29
N VAL A 204 0.85 -5.41 -4.04
CA VAL A 204 1.11 -4.36 -5.03
C VAL A 204 2.52 -4.54 -5.59
N SER A 205 2.60 -4.86 -6.88
CA SER A 205 3.89 -4.96 -7.56
C SER A 205 4.36 -3.59 -8.03
N PHE A 206 5.65 -3.35 -7.82
CA PHE A 206 6.41 -2.43 -8.64
C PHE A 206 7.04 -3.27 -9.77
N GLY A 207 7.13 -2.71 -10.97
CA GLY A 207 7.92 -3.34 -12.04
C GLY A 207 9.42 -3.28 -11.72
N PRO A 208 10.25 -3.79 -12.65
CA PRO A 208 11.67 -3.98 -12.37
C PRO A 208 12.45 -2.66 -12.28
N GLN A 209 13.52 -2.71 -11.49
CA GLN A 209 14.65 -1.81 -11.57
C GLN A 209 15.80 -2.51 -12.29
N PHE A 210 16.31 -1.87 -13.34
CA PHE A 210 17.53 -2.28 -14.02
C PHE A 210 18.70 -1.43 -13.56
N GLU A 211 19.85 -2.02 -13.26
CA GLU A 211 21.09 -1.27 -13.05
C GLU A 211 22.16 -1.85 -13.97
N LEU A 212 22.76 -1.00 -14.81
CA LEU A 212 23.71 -1.42 -15.85
C LEU A 212 25.00 -0.62 -15.74
N VAL A 213 26.14 -1.31 -15.73
CA VAL A 213 27.47 -0.68 -15.89
C VAL A 213 27.86 -0.71 -17.36
N LEU A 214 28.00 0.47 -17.97
CA LEU A 214 28.26 0.69 -19.38
C LEU A 214 29.58 1.47 -19.55
N PRO A 215 30.76 0.80 -19.61
CA PRO A 215 32.06 1.47 -19.68
C PRO A 215 32.26 2.38 -20.91
N LYS A 216 31.42 2.22 -21.94
CA LYS A 216 31.44 3.04 -23.16
C LYS A 216 30.45 4.19 -23.13
N LEU A 217 29.68 4.36 -22.05
CA LEU A 217 28.72 5.47 -21.92
C LEU A 217 29.43 6.82 -22.04
N ASP A 218 30.63 6.94 -21.45
CA ASP A 218 31.50 8.13 -21.53
C ASP A 218 32.29 8.20 -22.85
N ARG A 219 32.49 7.07 -23.53
CA ARG A 219 33.29 6.95 -24.77
C ARG A 219 32.47 7.03 -26.05
N LEU A 220 31.15 7.10 -25.96
CA LEU A 220 30.27 7.42 -27.09
C LEU A 220 30.35 8.94 -27.35
N VAL A 221 31.54 9.34 -27.81
CA VAL A 221 31.94 10.71 -28.12
C VAL A 221 31.29 11.12 -29.44
N THR A 222 30.02 11.49 -29.37
CA THR A 222 29.36 12.39 -30.32
C THR A 222 28.37 13.25 -29.55
N ALA A 223 28.84 14.42 -29.10
CA ALA A 223 28.13 15.61 -28.58
C ALA A 223 27.07 15.48 -27.46
N GLU A 224 26.38 14.35 -27.24
CA GLU A 224 25.20 14.29 -26.37
C GLU A 224 25.06 12.94 -25.60
N PRO A 225 25.90 12.66 -24.58
CA PRO A 225 25.83 11.45 -23.75
C PRO A 225 24.45 11.21 -23.12
N SER A 226 23.75 12.30 -22.77
CA SER A 226 22.38 12.26 -22.26
C SER A 226 21.41 11.60 -23.24
N LYS A 227 21.46 11.93 -24.53
CA LYS A 227 20.55 11.33 -25.52
C LYS A 227 20.77 9.84 -25.72
N HIS A 228 22.01 9.38 -25.56
CA HIS A 228 22.31 7.94 -25.64
C HIS A 228 21.80 7.20 -24.41
N ALA A 229 22.02 7.75 -23.22
CA ALA A 229 21.45 7.22 -21.98
C ALA A 229 19.91 7.18 -22.03
N GLU A 230 19.29 8.25 -22.52
CA GLU A 230 17.84 8.34 -22.76
C GLU A 230 17.33 7.28 -23.74
N ALA A 231 18.06 7.01 -24.83
CA ALA A 231 17.70 5.98 -25.80
C ALA A 231 17.79 4.56 -25.21
N ILE A 232 18.82 4.30 -24.40
CA ILE A 232 18.94 3.02 -23.67
C ILE A 232 17.78 2.90 -22.67
N ALA A 233 17.53 3.94 -21.87
CA ALA A 233 16.45 3.95 -20.89
C ALA A 233 15.07 3.77 -21.55
N GLN A 234 14.81 4.40 -22.69
CA GLN A 234 13.59 4.18 -23.47
C GLN A 234 13.44 2.70 -23.86
N SER A 235 14.53 2.07 -24.31
CA SER A 235 14.50 0.65 -24.70
C SER A 235 14.25 -0.32 -23.55
N LEU A 236 14.67 0.03 -22.32
CA LEU A 236 14.47 -0.77 -21.12
C LEU A 236 13.08 -0.56 -20.51
N LEU A 237 12.67 0.69 -20.39
CA LEU A 237 11.45 1.06 -19.68
C LEU A 237 10.21 0.93 -20.57
N TYR A 238 10.35 1.26 -21.86
CA TYR A 238 9.25 1.41 -22.82
C TYR A 238 9.58 0.84 -24.22
N PRO A 239 9.92 -0.47 -24.33
CA PRO A 239 10.41 -1.08 -25.58
C PRO A 239 9.44 -1.00 -26.76
N ALA A 240 8.12 -0.91 -26.49
CA ALA A 240 7.07 -0.86 -27.51
C ALA A 240 6.58 0.56 -27.84
N GLU A 241 7.04 1.59 -27.12
CA GLU A 241 6.52 2.96 -27.26
C GLU A 241 7.49 3.84 -28.06
N GLN A 242 6.95 4.61 -29.01
CA GLN A 242 7.70 5.62 -29.79
C GLN A 242 7.52 7.03 -29.20
N SER A 243 7.21 7.13 -27.91
CA SER A 243 6.97 8.38 -27.20
C SER A 243 8.26 9.20 -27.02
N THR A 244 8.12 10.42 -26.46
CA THR A 244 9.24 11.19 -25.90
C THR A 244 10.12 10.31 -25.02
N PRO A 245 11.46 10.35 -25.11
CA PRO A 245 12.33 9.56 -24.23
C PRO A 245 12.14 9.89 -22.74
N PRO A 246 12.42 8.96 -21.81
CA PRO A 246 12.45 9.26 -20.38
C PRO A 246 13.58 10.24 -20.10
N LYS A 247 13.35 11.20 -19.21
CA LYS A 247 14.41 12.11 -18.76
C LYS A 247 15.08 11.55 -17.49
N PRO A 248 16.36 11.84 -17.25
CA PRO A 248 16.98 11.47 -16.00
C PRO A 248 16.42 12.29 -14.83
N VAL A 249 16.36 11.68 -13.65
CA VAL A 249 15.99 12.29 -12.37
C VAL A 249 17.15 13.16 -11.89
N GLY A 250 16.89 14.44 -11.64
CA GLY A 250 17.91 15.40 -11.21
C GLY A 250 18.85 15.79 -12.36
N SER A 251 18.45 16.78 -13.17
CA SER A 251 19.28 17.33 -14.25
C SER A 251 20.55 18.05 -13.78
N ASN A 252 20.67 18.32 -12.47
CA ASN A 252 21.87 18.83 -11.84
C ASN A 252 22.59 17.64 -11.20
N GLN A 253 23.33 16.89 -12.01
CA GLN A 253 24.06 15.69 -11.61
C GLN A 253 24.90 15.95 -10.36
N ILE A 254 24.58 15.27 -9.25
CA ILE A 254 25.47 15.17 -8.10
C ILE A 254 26.64 14.24 -8.44
N ASP A 255 26.39 13.22 -9.26
CA ASP A 255 27.40 12.34 -9.87
C ASP A 255 27.30 12.43 -11.41
N PRO A 256 28.34 12.88 -12.11
CA PRO A 256 28.31 13.08 -13.56
C PRO A 256 28.17 11.76 -14.36
N ASP A 257 28.54 10.63 -13.74
CA ASP A 257 28.63 9.32 -14.37
C ASP A 257 27.44 8.40 -14.05
N VAL A 258 26.37 8.95 -13.45
CA VAL A 258 25.17 8.20 -13.09
C VAL A 258 23.93 8.85 -13.70
N TRP A 259 23.20 8.07 -14.49
CA TRP A 259 21.92 8.45 -15.07
C TRP A 259 20.83 7.56 -14.51
N TRP A 260 19.95 8.15 -13.70
CA TRP A 260 18.83 7.45 -13.10
C TRP A 260 17.52 7.88 -13.75
N PHE A 261 16.74 6.93 -14.22
CA PHE A 261 15.46 7.12 -14.89
C PHE A 261 14.39 6.40 -14.09
N VAL A 262 13.26 7.06 -13.85
CA VAL A 262 12.13 6.49 -13.12
C VAL A 262 10.87 6.69 -13.93
N GLY A 263 10.12 5.61 -14.13
CA GLY A 263 8.77 5.62 -14.69
C GLY A 263 7.72 5.31 -13.63
N GLU A 264 6.46 5.20 -14.04
CA GLU A 264 5.36 4.91 -13.09
C GLU A 264 5.58 3.59 -12.35
N SER A 265 6.14 2.58 -12.99
CA SER A 265 6.30 1.24 -12.42
C SER A 265 7.67 0.64 -12.62
N LYS A 266 8.64 1.35 -13.20
CA LYS A 266 9.95 0.78 -13.53
C LYS A 266 11.04 1.81 -13.29
N ALA A 267 12.27 1.37 -13.09
CA ALA A 267 13.42 2.25 -12.99
C ALA A 267 14.61 1.69 -13.78
N ALA A 268 15.48 2.58 -14.24
CA ALA A 268 16.75 2.21 -14.85
C ALA A 268 17.86 3.12 -14.30
N LEU A 269 18.95 2.52 -13.85
CA LEU A 269 20.19 3.20 -13.52
C LEU A 269 21.25 2.78 -14.52
N LEU A 270 21.84 3.76 -15.17
CA LEU A 270 22.97 3.57 -16.08
C LEU A 270 24.17 4.27 -15.46
N THR A 271 25.30 3.60 -15.40
CA THR A 271 26.55 4.20 -14.94
C THR A 271 27.73 3.70 -15.75
N SER A 272 28.81 4.48 -15.86
CA SER A 272 30.01 4.05 -16.58
C SER A 272 30.91 3.14 -15.75
N THR A 273 30.83 3.23 -14.42
CA THR A 273 31.62 2.43 -13.48
C THR A 273 30.78 1.96 -12.31
N GLY A 274 31.16 0.86 -11.68
CA GLY A 274 30.42 0.32 -10.56
C GLY A 274 30.74 -1.15 -10.35
N ARG A 275 30.48 -1.61 -9.13
CA ARG A 275 30.48 -3.02 -8.75
C ARG A 275 29.19 -3.31 -8.02
N ILE A 276 28.79 -4.57 -8.02
CA ILE A 276 27.68 -5.01 -7.19
C ILE A 276 28.14 -4.93 -5.74
N ASP A 277 27.37 -4.25 -4.90
CA ASP A 277 27.50 -4.27 -3.46
C ASP A 277 27.02 -5.62 -2.94
N ASP A 278 27.89 -6.32 -2.23
CA ASP A 278 27.62 -7.70 -1.83
C ASP A 278 26.49 -7.77 -0.80
N ASP A 279 26.24 -6.74 0.02
CA ASP A 279 25.19 -6.77 1.05
C ASP A 279 23.81 -6.49 0.44
N HIS A 280 23.75 -5.56 -0.50
CA HIS A 280 22.52 -5.11 -1.14
C HIS A 280 22.22 -5.82 -2.45
N ASP A 281 23.14 -6.60 -3.00
CA ASP A 281 23.01 -7.24 -4.32
C ASP A 281 22.65 -6.23 -5.43
N ALA A 282 23.09 -4.98 -5.31
CA ALA A 282 22.78 -3.85 -6.18
C ALA A 282 24.04 -3.06 -6.55
N ILE A 283 24.05 -2.36 -7.67
CA ILE A 283 25.15 -1.45 -8.06
C ILE A 283 25.04 -0.14 -7.27
N ASP A 284 23.82 0.34 -7.05
CA ASP A 284 23.50 1.52 -6.26
C ASP A 284 22.57 1.18 -5.08
N PRO A 285 23.15 0.89 -3.89
CA PRO A 285 22.37 0.55 -2.69
C PRO A 285 21.33 1.60 -2.32
N ASP A 286 21.68 2.88 -2.36
CA ASP A 286 20.82 3.99 -1.93
C ASP A 286 19.56 4.11 -2.80
N ARG A 287 19.73 4.08 -4.13
CA ARG A 287 18.59 4.14 -5.06
C ARG A 287 17.74 2.89 -5.00
N THR A 288 18.36 1.73 -4.78
CA THR A 288 17.61 0.48 -4.65
C THR A 288 16.80 0.43 -3.35
N GLN A 289 17.36 0.88 -2.22
CA GLN A 289 16.62 1.04 -0.97
C GLN A 289 15.52 2.10 -1.08
N LEU A 290 15.74 3.17 -1.84
CA LEU A 290 14.68 4.13 -2.17
C LEU A 290 13.54 3.46 -2.94
N MET A 291 13.83 2.57 -3.89
CA MET A 291 12.79 1.82 -4.59
C MET A 291 12.04 0.85 -3.67
N GLU A 292 12.69 0.23 -2.69
CA GLU A 292 12.01 -0.56 -1.64
C GLU A 292 11.03 0.31 -0.83
N PHE A 293 11.48 1.49 -0.40
CA PHE A 293 10.65 2.44 0.33
C PHE A 293 9.47 2.96 -0.51
N LEU A 294 9.71 3.29 -1.79
CA LEU A 294 8.65 3.73 -2.70
C LEU A 294 7.64 2.60 -2.99
N ALA A 295 8.10 1.36 -3.12
CA ALA A 295 7.24 0.19 -3.24
C ALA A 295 6.37 0.01 -1.99
N LEU A 296 6.94 0.16 -0.80
CA LEU A 296 6.21 0.13 0.47
C LEU A 296 5.13 1.21 0.51
N ARG A 297 5.51 2.48 0.30
CA ARG A 297 4.58 3.63 0.30
C ARG A 297 3.48 3.49 -0.75
N ARG A 298 3.81 3.02 -1.95
CA ARG A 298 2.79 2.76 -2.98
C ARG A 298 1.82 1.66 -2.54
N THR A 299 2.34 0.61 -1.91
CA THR A 299 1.52 -0.51 -1.41
C THR A 299 0.54 -0.04 -0.35
N THR A 300 1.02 0.67 0.67
CA THR A 300 0.17 1.17 1.77
C THR A 300 -0.93 2.10 1.24
N LEU A 301 -0.55 3.08 0.41
CA LEU A 301 -1.50 4.03 -0.19
C LEU A 301 -2.52 3.36 -1.09
N THR A 302 -2.10 2.41 -1.94
CA THR A 302 -3.02 1.66 -2.83
C THR A 302 -4.03 0.84 -2.03
N CYS A 303 -3.59 0.22 -0.93
CA CYS A 303 -4.46 -0.58 -0.06
C CYS A 303 -5.52 0.30 0.61
N VAL A 304 -5.11 1.42 1.22
CA VAL A 304 -6.03 2.39 1.82
C VAL A 304 -6.96 3.01 0.77
N GLN A 305 -6.45 3.35 -0.42
CA GLN A 305 -7.25 3.90 -1.51
C GLN A 305 -8.34 2.91 -1.94
N ARG A 306 -8.00 1.63 -2.14
CA ARG A 306 -8.98 0.59 -2.52
C ARG A 306 -10.06 0.41 -1.46
N ASP A 307 -9.68 0.35 -0.18
CA ASP A 307 -10.64 0.14 0.91
C ASP A 307 -11.55 1.36 1.09
N THR A 308 -11.00 2.58 1.09
CA THR A 308 -11.78 3.82 1.15
C THR A 308 -12.73 3.94 -0.05
N GLN A 309 -12.28 3.62 -1.27
CA GLN A 309 -13.13 3.60 -2.46
C GLN A 309 -14.25 2.55 -2.36
N ARG A 310 -13.94 1.33 -1.92
CA ARG A 310 -14.94 0.27 -1.70
C ARG A 310 -16.04 0.77 -0.76
N VAL A 311 -15.66 1.31 0.39
CA VAL A 311 -16.61 1.88 1.36
C VAL A 311 -17.46 2.99 0.75
N LEU A 312 -16.86 3.92 -0.01
CA LEU A 312 -17.59 5.01 -0.67
C LEU A 312 -18.58 4.48 -1.71
N THR A 313 -18.20 3.49 -2.51
CA THR A 313 -19.03 2.90 -3.56
C THR A 313 -20.16 2.05 -2.98
N GLU A 314 -19.85 1.20 -2.00
CA GLU A 314 -20.82 0.29 -1.36
C GLU A 314 -21.67 0.98 -0.28
N ARG A 315 -21.32 2.23 0.09
CA ARG A 315 -21.92 2.98 1.21
C ARG A 315 -21.82 2.24 2.53
N GLY A 316 -20.71 1.53 2.73
CA GLY A 316 -20.42 0.78 3.95
C GLY A 316 -20.38 1.70 5.19
N ALA A 317 -20.73 1.15 6.34
CA ALA A 317 -20.44 1.78 7.61
C ALA A 317 -18.92 1.71 7.88
N VAL A 318 -18.38 2.76 8.49
CA VAL A 318 -16.96 2.81 8.88
C VAL A 318 -16.89 3.04 10.37
N SER A 319 -16.04 2.28 11.05
CA SER A 319 -15.76 2.46 12.47
C SER A 319 -14.64 3.48 12.68
N ARG A 320 -14.63 4.13 13.85
CA ARG A 320 -13.56 5.04 14.24
C ARG A 320 -12.18 4.36 14.18
N GLY A 321 -12.09 3.13 14.71
CA GLY A 321 -10.85 2.34 14.67
C GLY A 321 -10.36 2.03 13.26
N GLN A 322 -11.27 1.85 12.28
CA GLN A 322 -10.86 1.68 10.88
C GLN A 322 -10.25 2.95 10.29
N VAL A 323 -10.81 4.12 10.61
CA VAL A 323 -10.25 5.42 10.18
C VAL A 323 -8.88 5.66 10.82
N GLU A 324 -8.76 5.42 12.13
CA GLU A 324 -7.50 5.55 12.87
C GLU A 324 -6.43 4.61 12.30
N ARG A 325 -6.78 3.36 11.97
CA ARG A 325 -5.89 2.41 11.30
C ARG A 325 -5.43 2.92 9.94
N TRP A 326 -6.33 3.43 9.10
CA TRP A 326 -5.93 4.00 7.80
C TRP A 326 -5.02 5.23 7.96
N GLN A 327 -5.31 6.11 8.93
CA GLN A 327 -4.46 7.25 9.24
C GLN A 327 -3.07 6.81 9.69
N HIS A 328 -2.98 5.81 10.57
CA HIS A 328 -1.71 5.23 11.01
C HIS A 328 -0.88 4.67 9.85
N ILE A 329 -1.52 3.85 8.99
CA ILE A 329 -0.86 3.28 7.80
C ILE A 329 -0.29 4.40 6.92
N VAL A 330 -1.05 5.45 6.63
CA VAL A 330 -0.58 6.56 5.78
C VAL A 330 0.52 7.37 6.49
N ALA A 331 0.32 7.76 7.74
CA ALA A 331 1.27 8.58 8.49
C ALA A 331 2.64 7.88 8.62
N SER A 332 2.65 6.58 8.90
CA SER A 332 3.87 5.80 9.06
C SER A 332 4.76 5.74 7.81
N THR A 333 4.22 6.00 6.61
CA THR A 333 4.99 5.98 5.34
C THR A 333 5.12 7.34 4.66
N SER A 334 4.47 8.39 5.17
CA SER A 334 4.29 9.66 4.45
C SER A 334 4.49 10.92 5.30
N ASP A 335 4.70 10.81 6.60
CA ASP A 335 4.95 11.98 7.45
C ASP A 335 6.32 12.60 7.13
N ASP A 336 6.42 13.93 7.09
CA ASP A 336 7.67 14.65 6.80
C ASP A 336 8.74 14.33 7.87
N TYR A 337 8.33 14.01 9.09
CA TYR A 337 9.21 13.48 10.14
C TYR A 337 9.74 12.06 9.85
N VAL A 338 9.07 11.30 8.98
CA VAL A 338 9.55 10.00 8.44
C VAL A 338 10.44 10.21 7.20
N LEU A 339 10.29 11.34 6.51
CA LEU A 339 11.02 11.66 5.29
C LEU A 339 12.24 12.57 5.52
N ASP A 340 12.56 12.96 6.74
CA ASP A 340 13.76 13.77 7.03
C ASP A 340 15.05 12.93 6.82
N GLY A 341 16.23 13.54 6.71
CA GLY A 341 17.50 12.79 6.51
C GLY A 341 17.72 12.22 5.09
N ARG A 342 18.31 11.01 4.97
CA ARG A 342 18.83 10.47 3.70
C ARG A 342 17.72 10.14 2.69
N ILE A 343 16.58 9.61 3.15
CA ILE A 343 15.40 9.32 2.30
C ILE A 343 14.88 10.60 1.66
N GLY A 344 14.70 11.68 2.45
CA GLY A 344 14.23 12.97 1.94
C GLY A 344 15.14 13.59 0.90
N GLN A 345 16.46 13.51 1.11
CA GLN A 345 17.46 14.00 0.16
C GLN A 345 17.37 13.30 -1.20
N LEU A 346 17.14 11.98 -1.21
CA LEU A 346 17.02 11.20 -2.44
C LEU A 346 15.61 11.29 -3.07
N LEU A 347 14.58 11.48 -2.25
CA LEU A 347 13.19 11.62 -2.70
C LEU A 347 12.92 12.98 -3.33
N ALA A 348 13.52 14.07 -2.84
CA ALA A 348 13.24 15.42 -3.33
C ALA A 348 13.51 15.62 -4.84
N PRO A 349 14.63 15.13 -5.43
CA PRO A 349 14.85 15.15 -6.87
C PRO A 349 13.77 14.39 -7.66
N LEU A 350 13.30 13.25 -7.12
CA LEU A 350 12.26 12.45 -7.75
C LEU A 350 10.91 13.17 -7.76
N LEU A 351 10.55 13.82 -6.65
CA LEU A 351 9.30 14.61 -6.57
C LEU A 351 9.30 15.75 -7.58
N ARG A 352 10.43 16.46 -7.75
CA ARG A 352 10.57 17.48 -8.78
C ARG A 352 10.42 16.90 -10.19
N HIS A 353 11.10 15.78 -10.45
CA HIS A 353 11.00 15.09 -11.72
C HIS A 353 9.57 14.66 -12.07
N ASN A 354 8.81 14.13 -11.11
CA ASN A 354 7.41 13.72 -11.32
C ASN A 354 6.47 14.90 -11.60
N LEU A 355 6.75 16.09 -11.07
CA LEU A 355 5.98 17.30 -11.40
C LEU A 355 6.21 17.74 -12.86
N ASP A 356 7.40 17.47 -13.39
CA ASP A 356 7.80 17.87 -14.74
C ASP A 356 7.44 16.85 -15.83
N ASP A 357 7.25 15.56 -15.49
CA ASP A 357 6.88 14.49 -16.43
C ASP A 357 5.42 14.02 -16.25
N VAL A 358 4.55 14.48 -17.15
CA VAL A 358 3.10 14.19 -17.18
C VAL A 358 2.79 12.68 -17.30
N ARG A 359 3.75 11.84 -17.71
CA ARG A 359 3.55 10.39 -17.85
C ARG A 359 3.53 9.65 -16.51
N ILE A 360 4.11 10.23 -15.47
CA ILE A 360 4.24 9.56 -14.19
C ILE A 360 3.03 9.93 -13.34
N ARG A 361 2.14 8.97 -13.08
CA ARG A 361 1.10 9.15 -12.08
C ARG A 361 1.75 9.21 -10.70
N ASP A 362 1.96 10.42 -10.22
CA ASP A 362 2.74 10.69 -9.02
C ASP A 362 2.15 10.02 -7.76
N ILE A 363 3.01 9.41 -6.96
CA ILE A 363 2.68 8.86 -5.63
C ILE A 363 2.12 9.97 -4.74
N THR A 364 2.61 11.21 -4.90
CA THR A 364 2.07 12.39 -4.19
C THR A 364 0.61 12.64 -4.54
N GLY A 365 0.22 12.47 -5.80
CA GLY A 365 -1.16 12.62 -6.24
C GLY A 365 -2.08 11.56 -5.63
N MET A 366 -1.60 10.31 -5.56
CA MET A 366 -2.32 9.23 -4.87
C MET A 366 -2.44 9.51 -3.37
N GLU A 367 -1.37 9.98 -2.74
CA GLU A 367 -1.39 10.33 -1.32
C GLU A 367 -2.36 11.47 -1.03
N LEU A 368 -2.35 12.54 -1.82
CA LEU A 368 -3.28 13.65 -1.66
C LEU A 368 -4.72 13.17 -1.74
N GLN A 369 -5.03 12.31 -2.70
CA GLN A 369 -6.36 11.70 -2.83
C GLN A 369 -6.73 10.88 -1.60
N VAL A 370 -5.80 10.06 -1.07
CA VAL A 370 -6.03 9.26 0.14
C VAL A 370 -6.24 10.18 1.35
N ARG A 371 -5.40 11.19 1.57
CA ARG A 371 -5.54 12.16 2.67
C ARG A 371 -6.89 12.88 2.61
N GLN A 372 -7.33 13.29 1.41
CA GLN A 372 -8.66 13.90 1.21
C GLN A 372 -9.80 12.95 1.58
N ASN A 373 -9.72 11.68 1.17
CA ASN A 373 -10.70 10.66 1.56
C ASN A 373 -10.74 10.48 3.08
N LEU A 374 -9.58 10.38 3.73
CA LEU A 374 -9.48 10.21 5.18
C LEU A 374 -10.03 11.43 5.94
N ALA A 375 -9.74 12.64 5.48
CA ALA A 375 -10.31 13.87 6.05
C ALA A 375 -11.84 13.89 5.93
N TRP A 376 -12.39 13.43 4.80
CA TRP A 376 -13.84 13.31 4.63
C TRP A 376 -14.47 12.30 5.61
N PHE A 377 -13.85 11.13 5.79
CA PHE A 377 -14.31 10.14 6.76
C PHE A 377 -14.23 10.66 8.20
N GLN A 378 -13.13 11.33 8.56
CA GLN A 378 -12.96 11.94 9.88
C GLN A 378 -14.05 12.97 10.17
N GLN A 379 -14.25 13.93 9.25
CA GLN A 379 -15.28 14.96 9.39
C GLN A 379 -16.69 14.34 9.54
N ARG A 380 -16.97 13.27 8.79
CA ARG A 380 -18.24 12.55 8.89
C ARG A 380 -18.41 11.90 10.28
N MET A 381 -17.34 11.31 10.83
CA MET A 381 -17.36 10.72 12.17
C MET A 381 -17.52 11.77 13.26
N ASP A 382 -16.81 12.89 13.16
CA ASP A 382 -16.92 13.99 14.11
C ASP A 382 -18.33 14.59 14.11
N THR A 383 -18.93 14.79 12.93
CA THR A 383 -20.32 15.24 12.79
C THR A 383 -21.32 14.27 13.43
N LEU A 384 -21.10 12.95 13.29
CA LEU A 384 -21.94 11.93 13.92
C LEU A 384 -21.75 11.91 15.45
N SER A 385 -20.51 12.09 15.91
CA SER A 385 -20.18 12.18 17.33
C SER A 385 -20.83 13.41 17.98
N GLU A 386 -20.73 14.59 17.36
CA GLU A 386 -21.40 15.80 17.80
C GLU A 386 -22.92 15.63 17.86
N TRP A 387 -23.51 14.98 16.85
CA TRP A 387 -24.95 14.72 16.84
C TRP A 387 -25.36 13.77 17.97
N THR A 388 -24.57 12.73 18.22
CA THR A 388 -24.81 11.76 19.30
C THR A 388 -24.63 12.42 20.68
N GLY A 389 -23.58 13.22 20.86
CA GLY A 389 -23.36 14.01 22.06
C GLY A 389 -24.48 15.01 22.31
N GLY A 390 -24.97 15.68 21.25
CA GLY A 390 -26.14 16.55 21.30
C GLY A 390 -27.43 15.81 21.70
N LEU A 391 -27.62 14.59 21.23
CA LEU A 391 -28.76 13.74 21.63
C LEU A 391 -28.68 13.31 23.10
N VAL A 392 -27.52 12.88 23.57
CA VAL A 392 -27.31 12.50 24.97
C VAL A 392 -27.50 13.74 25.86
N GLY A 393 -26.92 14.88 25.47
CA GLY A 393 -27.11 16.15 26.16
C GLY A 393 -28.59 16.58 26.21
N ALA A 394 -29.33 16.41 25.11
CA ALA A 394 -30.76 16.66 25.08
C ALA A 394 -31.55 15.72 25.99
N ALA A 395 -31.21 14.42 26.02
CA ALA A 395 -31.85 13.46 26.92
C ALA A 395 -31.64 13.83 28.39
N VAL A 396 -30.39 14.14 28.78
CA VAL A 396 -30.03 14.54 30.15
C VAL A 396 -30.68 15.88 30.50
N GLY A 397 -30.65 16.86 29.60
CA GLY A 397 -31.27 18.18 29.80
C GLY A 397 -32.79 18.09 29.93
N SER A 398 -33.46 17.29 29.10
CA SER A 398 -34.90 17.03 29.20
C SER A 398 -35.27 16.35 30.52
N ALA A 399 -34.49 15.37 30.96
CA ALA A 399 -34.69 14.72 32.27
C ALA A 399 -34.53 15.72 33.43
N ALA A 400 -33.46 16.53 33.42
CA ALA A 400 -33.21 17.55 34.45
C ALA A 400 -34.30 18.63 34.48
N MET A 401 -34.76 19.11 33.31
CA MET A 401 -35.84 20.07 33.20
C MET A 401 -37.14 19.52 33.81
N VAL A 402 -37.49 18.27 33.50
CA VAL A 402 -38.72 17.67 34.01
C VAL A 402 -38.62 17.40 35.52
N LEU A 403 -37.46 16.97 36.01
CA LEU A 403 -37.21 16.86 37.46
C LEU A 403 -37.34 18.21 38.18
N SER A 404 -36.96 19.34 37.55
CA SER A 404 -37.17 20.67 38.14
C SER A 404 -38.65 21.08 38.22
N LEU A 405 -39.52 20.47 37.41
CA LEU A 405 -40.97 20.71 37.41
C LEU A 405 -41.72 19.83 38.43
N GLN A 406 -41.02 18.95 39.15
CA GLN A 406 -41.61 17.98 40.07
C GLN A 406 -42.56 18.62 41.08
N GLU A 407 -42.16 19.73 41.71
CA GLU A 407 -42.97 20.42 42.71
C GLU A 407 -44.18 21.13 42.10
N VAL A 408 -44.04 21.68 40.89
CA VAL A 408 -45.16 22.31 40.17
C VAL A 408 -46.20 21.26 39.77
N VAL A 409 -45.76 20.09 39.29
CA VAL A 409 -46.66 18.98 38.93
C VAL A 409 -47.39 18.45 40.17
N LYS A 410 -46.71 18.34 41.32
CA LYS A 410 -47.37 17.99 42.60
C LYS A 410 -48.45 18.99 42.98
N VAL A 411 -48.16 20.29 42.90
CA VAL A 411 -49.12 21.36 43.21
C VAL A 411 -50.33 21.33 42.27
N MET A 412 -50.11 21.08 40.97
CA MET A 412 -51.22 20.95 40.01
C MET A 412 -52.06 19.70 40.23
N LEU A 413 -51.43 18.55 40.52
CA LEU A 413 -52.17 17.33 40.88
C LEU A 413 -52.99 17.52 42.15
N ALA A 414 -52.40 18.11 43.19
CA ALA A 414 -53.07 18.41 44.45
C ALA A 414 -54.35 19.23 44.22
N LYS A 415 -54.23 20.28 43.40
CA LYS A 415 -55.35 21.15 43.04
C LYS A 415 -56.43 20.44 42.20
N ALA A 416 -56.02 19.55 41.29
CA ALA A 416 -56.95 18.82 40.43
C ALA A 416 -57.67 17.66 41.16
N THR A 417 -57.01 17.05 42.14
CA THR A 417 -57.52 15.89 42.90
C THR A 417 -58.15 16.26 44.24
N GLY A 418 -57.97 17.51 44.70
CA GLY A 418 -58.50 18.00 45.98
C GLY A 418 -57.72 17.50 47.21
N VAL A 419 -56.51 16.99 47.02
CA VAL A 419 -55.65 16.41 48.06
C VAL A 419 -54.55 17.41 48.45
N GLU A 420 -54.14 17.42 49.73
CA GLU A 420 -52.98 18.21 50.19
C GLU A 420 -51.70 17.82 49.42
N VAL A 421 -50.88 18.81 49.07
CA VAL A 421 -49.69 18.66 48.20
C VAL A 421 -48.74 17.56 48.71
N ASP A 422 -48.54 17.47 50.03
CA ASP A 422 -47.63 16.52 50.66
C ASP A 422 -48.13 15.06 50.60
N LYS A 423 -49.42 14.84 50.33
CA LYS A 423 -50.05 13.51 50.25
C LYS A 423 -50.18 12.99 48.82
N VAL A 424 -49.90 13.80 47.80
CA VAL A 424 -50.06 13.45 46.38
C VAL A 424 -49.24 12.22 45.98
N LEU A 425 -48.00 12.11 46.44
CA LEU A 425 -47.13 10.97 46.13
C LEU A 425 -47.65 9.64 46.71
N ASN A 426 -48.26 9.69 47.90
CA ASN A 426 -48.80 8.51 48.58
C ASN A 426 -50.18 8.10 48.05
N ALA A 427 -51.03 9.06 47.69
CA ALA A 427 -52.38 8.80 47.18
C ALA A 427 -52.42 8.52 45.67
N HIS A 428 -51.54 9.16 44.89
CA HIS A 428 -51.58 9.16 43.42
C HIS A 428 -50.20 8.96 42.75
N GLY A 429 -49.25 8.29 43.43
CA GLY A 429 -47.88 8.11 42.95
C GLY A 429 -47.74 7.53 41.54
N ALA A 430 -48.60 6.59 41.14
CA ALA A 430 -48.60 6.03 39.78
C ALA A 430 -48.99 7.05 38.71
N MET A 431 -49.98 7.91 39.00
CA MET A 431 -50.43 8.97 38.09
C MET A 431 -49.36 10.07 37.98
N PHE A 432 -48.74 10.41 39.11
CA PHE A 432 -47.60 11.33 39.14
C PHE A 432 -46.41 10.82 38.30
N ALA A 433 -46.02 9.55 38.49
CA ALA A 433 -44.95 8.93 37.73
C ALA A 433 -45.25 8.89 36.22
N LEU A 434 -46.50 8.58 35.84
CA LEU A 434 -46.94 8.58 34.45
C LEU A 434 -46.84 9.99 33.82
N ILE A 435 -47.29 11.03 34.54
CA ILE A 435 -47.22 12.41 34.05
C ILE A 435 -45.77 12.88 33.91
N MET A 436 -44.91 12.57 34.88
CA MET A 436 -43.48 12.87 34.80
C MET A 436 -42.82 12.14 33.62
N PHE A 437 -43.15 10.87 33.41
CA PHE A 437 -42.65 10.10 32.27
C PHE A 437 -43.10 10.70 30.92
N LEU A 438 -44.38 11.05 30.79
CA LEU A 438 -44.91 11.70 29.59
C LEU A 438 -44.26 13.06 29.33
N LEU A 439 -43.99 13.85 30.37
CA LEU A 439 -43.28 15.13 30.26
C LEU A 439 -41.82 14.92 29.81
N VAL A 440 -41.13 13.89 30.30
CA VAL A 440 -39.77 13.53 29.84
C VAL A 440 -39.80 13.15 28.36
N CYS A 441 -40.72 12.27 27.95
CA CYS A 441 -40.85 11.87 26.55
C CYS A 441 -41.18 13.06 25.65
N LEU A 442 -42.12 13.92 26.05
CA LEU A 442 -42.51 15.10 25.29
C LEU A 442 -41.36 16.10 25.18
N SER A 443 -40.67 16.39 26.28
CA SER A 443 -39.49 17.26 26.31
C SER A 443 -38.38 16.72 25.39
N PHE A 444 -38.12 15.42 25.45
CA PHE A 444 -37.13 14.78 24.59
C PHE A 444 -37.51 14.83 23.10
N VAL A 445 -38.78 14.56 22.75
CA VAL A 445 -39.27 14.66 21.37
C VAL A 445 -39.17 16.10 20.83
N LEU A 446 -39.51 17.10 21.66
CA LEU A 446 -39.39 18.51 21.29
C LEU A 446 -37.94 18.93 21.13
N ALA A 447 -37.05 18.52 22.03
CA ALA A 447 -35.62 18.76 21.92
C ALA A 447 -35.03 18.10 20.67
N LEU A 448 -35.39 16.84 20.39
CA LEU A 448 -35.00 16.12 19.18
C LEU A 448 -35.50 16.83 17.91
N ALA A 449 -36.75 17.30 17.90
CA ALA A 449 -37.33 18.04 16.79
C ALA A 449 -36.62 19.38 16.57
N GLY A 450 -36.30 20.11 17.65
CA GLY A 450 -35.51 21.34 17.62
C GLY A 450 -34.10 21.11 17.07
N ILE A 451 -33.39 20.10 17.57
CA ILE A 451 -32.06 19.71 17.08
C ILE A 451 -32.12 19.36 15.61
N ARG A 452 -33.07 18.53 15.17
CA ARG A 452 -33.27 18.17 13.75
C ARG A 452 -33.55 19.40 12.88
N TRP A 453 -34.39 20.31 13.34
CA TRP A 453 -34.74 21.53 12.62
C TRP A 453 -33.53 22.46 12.46
N VAL A 454 -32.79 22.71 13.55
CA VAL A 454 -31.59 23.55 13.53
C VAL A 454 -30.49 22.92 12.67
N THR A 455 -30.21 21.63 12.84
CA THR A 455 -29.19 20.92 12.04
C THR A 455 -29.58 20.82 10.56
N SER A 456 -30.87 20.74 10.21
CA SER A 456 -31.32 20.79 8.81
C SER A 456 -31.07 22.15 8.15
N ARG A 457 -31.04 23.24 8.93
CA ARG A 457 -30.79 24.61 8.46
C ARG A 457 -29.32 25.02 8.49
N LEU A 458 -28.51 24.40 9.35
CA LEU A 458 -27.08 24.70 9.50
C LEU A 458 -26.16 23.88 8.58
N ARG A 459 -26.66 22.92 7.80
CA ARG A 459 -25.84 22.21 6.80
C ARG A 459 -25.53 23.12 5.61
N PRO A 460 -24.27 23.50 5.34
CA PRO A 460 -23.88 24.10 4.06
C PRO A 460 -23.85 23.04 2.94
N PHE A 461 -23.88 21.76 3.28
CA PHE A 461 -23.79 20.65 2.33
C PHE A 461 -25.17 20.15 1.88
N HIS A 462 -25.96 21.04 1.28
CA HIS A 462 -26.90 20.58 0.28
C HIS A 462 -26.12 20.24 -0.99
N PHE A 463 -25.65 18.99 -1.07
CA PHE A 463 -25.64 18.34 -2.38
C PHE A 463 -27.09 18.41 -2.88
N ARG A 464 -27.37 19.33 -3.80
CA ARG A 464 -28.45 19.15 -4.76
C ARG A 464 -28.17 17.81 -5.41
N THR A 465 -28.80 16.76 -4.90
CA THR A 465 -29.09 15.57 -5.69
C THR A 465 -29.98 16.03 -6.82
N ARG A 466 -29.36 16.60 -7.87
CA ARG A 466 -29.97 16.61 -9.18
C ARG A 466 -30.00 15.14 -9.55
N ARG A 467 -31.13 14.49 -9.23
CA ARG A 467 -31.55 13.23 -9.84
C ARG A 467 -31.54 13.50 -11.34
N ARG A 468 -30.37 13.38 -11.99
CA ARG A 468 -30.32 13.08 -13.41
C ARG A 468 -30.93 11.69 -13.47
N ARG A 469 -32.22 11.64 -13.81
CA ARG A 469 -32.81 10.44 -14.40
C ARG A 469 -31.89 10.10 -15.57
N HIS A 470 -31.06 9.07 -15.41
CA HIS A 470 -30.42 8.44 -16.54
C HIS A 470 -31.54 7.91 -17.44
N PRO A 471 -31.57 8.25 -18.74
CA PRO A 471 -32.55 7.73 -19.68
C PRO A 471 -32.19 6.30 -20.10
N ALA A 472 -32.05 5.38 -19.13
CA ALA A 472 -31.69 3.98 -19.36
C ALA A 472 -32.85 3.00 -19.09
N ALA A 473 -34.08 3.50 -19.00
CA ALA A 473 -35.28 2.68 -18.81
C ALA A 473 -36.35 2.87 -19.91
N ALA A 474 -35.95 3.37 -21.09
CA ALA A 474 -36.87 3.59 -22.23
C ALA A 474 -36.42 2.91 -23.54
N TRP A 475 -35.48 1.95 -23.49
CA TRP A 475 -34.97 1.25 -24.68
C TRP A 475 -35.26 -0.26 -24.70
N ARG A 476 -36.28 -0.72 -23.95
CA ARG A 476 -36.80 -2.10 -24.04
C ARG A 476 -38.31 -2.20 -24.24
N SER A 477 -38.94 -1.16 -24.79
CA SER A 477 -40.33 -1.27 -25.25
C SER A 477 -40.59 -0.29 -26.40
N ARG A 478 -40.09 -0.61 -27.60
CA ARG A 478 -40.73 -0.27 -28.88
C ARG A 478 -39.97 -0.91 -30.05
N LYS A 479 -40.73 -1.68 -30.83
CA LYS A 479 -40.41 -2.51 -32.00
C LYS A 479 -39.96 -3.94 -31.64
N ALA A 480 -40.72 -5.02 -31.84
CA ALA A 480 -41.84 -5.29 -32.77
C ALA A 480 -41.52 -4.93 -34.23
#